data_AF-A0A1H9WFR3-F1
#
_entry.id   AF-A0A1H9WFR3-F1
#
_cell.length_a   1.000
_cell.length_b   1.000
_cell.length_c   1.000
_cell.angle_alpha   90.00
_cell.angle_beta   90.00
_cell.angle_gamma   90.00
#
_symmetry.space_group_name_H-M   'P 1'
#
loop_
_entity.id
_entity.type
_entity.pdbx_description
1 polymer ?
#
loop_
_entity_poly.entity_id
_entity_poly.type
_entity_poly.pdbx_seq_one_letter_code
_entity_poly.pdbx_strand_id
1 'polypeptide(L)'
;MSYPFHHAPLDEAAARFSAVVDAVTCAAPSIPVHSPLLSQLVVRLADVREVLACHLVRTVAFLDSLLTLGAEWRHTYLECSVKSVLVKLVRAARGEAPVSVPA
;
A
#
# COMPACT_ATOMS: atom_id res chain seq x y z
N MET A 1 7.70 9.51 -15.31
CA MET A 1 6.39 9.64 -14.63
C MET A 1 5.56 10.60 -15.46
N SER A 2 4.44 10.14 -16.03
CA SER A 2 3.60 10.97 -16.91
C SER A 2 2.47 11.70 -16.19
N TYR A 3 2.20 11.35 -14.93
CA TYR A 3 1.13 11.93 -14.11
C TYR A 3 1.58 12.13 -12.66
N PRO A 4 1.01 13.13 -11.95
CA PRO A 4 1.35 13.43 -10.55
C PRO A 4 0.52 12.55 -9.59
N PHE A 5 0.81 11.25 -9.56
CA PHE A 5 0.17 10.32 -8.60
C PHE A 5 0.39 10.77 -7.16
N HIS A 6 -0.61 10.52 -6.31
CA HIS A 6 -0.64 10.86 -4.89
C HIS A 6 -0.61 12.37 -4.63
N HIS A 7 -1.31 13.14 -5.47
CA HIS A 7 -1.41 14.60 -5.37
C HIS A 7 -2.82 15.09 -5.74
N ALA A 8 -3.26 16.21 -5.14
CA ALA A 8 -4.62 16.78 -5.28
C ALA A 8 -5.13 17.03 -6.72
N PRO A 9 -4.32 17.36 -7.74
CA PRO A 9 -4.76 17.49 -9.13
C PRO A 9 -5.39 16.24 -9.73
N LEU A 10 -5.29 15.09 -9.06
CA LEU A 10 -5.97 13.86 -9.46
C LEU A 10 -7.34 13.67 -8.80
N ASP A 11 -7.88 14.64 -8.06
CA ASP A 11 -9.19 14.53 -7.39
C ASP A 11 -10.33 14.18 -8.36
N GLU A 12 -10.37 14.81 -9.55
CA GLU A 12 -11.38 14.48 -10.57
C GLU A 12 -11.22 13.04 -11.09
N ALA A 13 -9.97 12.63 -11.33
CA ALA A 13 -9.67 11.26 -11.75
C ALA A 13 -10.03 10.24 -10.65
N ALA A 14 -9.80 10.59 -9.38
CA ALA A 14 -10.15 9.76 -8.23
C ALA A 14 -11.67 9.62 -8.08
N ALA A 15 -12.45 10.69 -8.26
CA ALA A 15 -13.91 10.63 -8.25
C ALA A 15 -14.45 9.70 -9.35
N ARG A 16 -13.90 9.81 -10.56
CA ARG A 16 -14.25 8.93 -11.69
C ARG A 16 -13.86 7.47 -11.42
N PHE A 17 -12.69 7.25 -10.83
CA PHE A 17 -12.24 5.91 -10.44
C PHE A 17 -13.14 5.31 -9.35
N SER A 18 -13.53 6.09 -8.34
CA SER A 18 -14.43 5.66 -7.27
C SER A 18 -15.78 5.17 -7.81
N ALA A 19 -16.35 5.89 -8.79
CA ALA A 19 -17.60 5.47 -9.43
C ALA A 19 -17.49 4.11 -10.13
N VAL A 20 -16.32 3.77 -10.68
CA VAL A 20 -16.05 2.45 -11.25
C VAL A 20 -15.90 1.38 -10.16
N VAL A 21 -15.20 1.71 -9.07
CA VAL A 21 -15.03 0.81 -7.91
C VAL A 21 -16.37 0.44 -7.27
N ASP A 22 -17.36 1.34 -7.29
CA ASP A 22 -18.71 1.05 -6.79
C ASP A 22 -19.42 -0.07 -7.55
N ALA A 23 -19.09 -0.26 -8.83
CA ALA A 23 -19.59 -1.37 -9.64
C ALA A 23 -18.80 -2.69 -9.44
N VAL A 24 -17.70 -2.67 -8.69
CA VAL A 24 -16.87 -3.86 -8.42
C VAL A 24 -17.34 -4.54 -7.14
N THR A 25 -17.51 -5.86 -7.22
CA THR A 25 -17.72 -6.71 -6.04
C THR A 25 -16.41 -6.81 -5.25
N CYS A 26 -16.35 -6.12 -4.12
CA CYS A 26 -15.24 -6.26 -3.17
C CYS A 26 -15.64 -7.18 -2.01
N ALA A 27 -14.64 -7.78 -1.37
CA ALA A 27 -14.79 -8.55 -0.13
C ALA A 27 -13.83 -8.01 0.93
N ALA A 28 -14.16 -8.26 2.20
CA ALA A 28 -13.18 -8.05 3.28
C ALA A 28 -11.98 -8.98 3.06
N PRO A 29 -10.75 -8.53 3.32
CA PRO A 29 -9.57 -9.34 3.08
C PRO A 29 -9.50 -10.53 4.07
N SER A 30 -9.24 -11.72 3.55
CA SER A 30 -9.12 -12.95 4.36
C SER A 30 -7.76 -13.08 5.08
N ILE A 31 -6.80 -12.23 4.71
CA ILE A 31 -5.47 -12.12 5.33
C ILE A 31 -5.32 -10.65 5.76
N PRO A 32 -4.69 -10.36 6.92
CA PRO A 32 -4.48 -8.97 7.34
C PRO A 32 -3.75 -8.15 6.26
N VAL A 33 -4.33 -7.02 5.87
CA VAL A 33 -3.73 -6.06 4.93
C VAL A 33 -3.54 -4.74 5.65
N HIS A 34 -2.31 -4.24 5.72
CA HIS A 34 -2.05 -2.89 6.21
C HIS A 34 -2.05 -1.91 5.04
N SER A 35 -2.82 -0.83 5.13
CA SER A 35 -2.85 0.23 4.12
C SER A 35 -1.86 1.34 4.48
N PRO A 36 -0.85 1.63 3.64
CA PRO A 36 0.01 2.79 3.83
C PRO A 36 -0.67 4.12 3.50
N LEU A 37 -1.90 4.10 2.95
CA LEU A 37 -2.69 5.29 2.71
C LEU A 37 -3.47 5.69 3.96
N LEU A 38 -4.08 4.69 4.63
CA LEU A 38 -4.89 4.89 5.83
C LEU A 38 -4.09 4.74 7.13
N SER A 39 -2.87 4.21 7.04
CA SER A 39 -2.00 3.89 8.19
C SER A 39 -2.67 2.99 9.22
N GLN A 40 -3.39 1.97 8.75
CA GLN A 40 -4.10 1.00 9.59
C GLN A 40 -4.32 -0.33 8.86
N LEU A 41 -4.70 -1.35 9.63
CA LEU A 41 -5.25 -2.59 9.09
C LEU A 41 -6.60 -2.36 8.41
N VAL A 42 -6.76 -2.99 7.26
CA VAL A 42 -7.99 -3.07 6.48
C VAL A 42 -8.65 -4.39 6.85
N VAL A 43 -9.79 -4.34 7.54
CA VAL A 43 -10.50 -5.55 7.99
C VAL A 43 -11.95 -5.58 7.55
N ARG A 44 -12.53 -4.44 7.16
CA ARG A 44 -13.91 -4.32 6.68
C ARG A 44 -13.92 -4.02 5.19
N LEU A 45 -15.03 -4.40 4.54
CA LEU A 45 -15.31 -4.04 3.16
C LEU A 45 -15.24 -2.52 2.92
N ALA A 46 -15.72 -1.73 3.88
CA ALA A 46 -15.69 -0.26 3.80
C ALA A 46 -14.25 0.28 3.71
N ASP A 47 -13.32 -0.30 4.47
CA ASP A 47 -11.91 0.10 4.47
C ASP A 47 -11.27 -0.20 3.09
N VAL A 48 -11.63 -1.34 2.48
CA VAL A 48 -11.18 -1.69 1.12
C VAL A 48 -11.64 -0.64 0.10
N ARG A 49 -12.92 -0.23 0.17
CA ARG A 49 -13.47 0.80 -0.72
C ARG A 49 -12.79 2.16 -0.50
N GLU A 50 -12.54 2.53 0.75
CA GLU A 50 -11.85 3.79 1.09
C GLU A 50 -10.41 3.82 0.55
N VAL A 51 -9.66 2.73 0.71
CA VAL A 51 -8.29 2.60 0.15
C VAL A 51 -8.28 2.79 -1.36
N LEU A 52 -9.26 2.21 -2.07
CA LEU A 52 -9.36 2.35 -3.52
C LEU A 52 -9.76 3.77 -3.94
N ALA A 53 -10.76 4.37 -3.28
CA ALA A 53 -11.26 5.70 -3.62
C ALA A 53 -10.19 6.79 -3.46
N CYS A 54 -9.36 6.71 -2.41
CA CYS A 54 -8.32 7.71 -2.16
C CYS A 54 -6.97 7.43 -2.85
N HIS A 55 -6.82 6.29 -3.55
CA HIS A 55 -5.50 5.77 -3.95
C HIS A 55 -4.70 6.73 -4.85
N LEU A 56 -5.38 7.43 -5.75
CA LEU A 56 -4.72 8.31 -6.72
C LEU A 56 -4.21 9.61 -6.09
N VAL A 57 -4.73 9.99 -4.92
CA VAL A 57 -4.51 11.32 -4.33
C VAL A 57 -3.75 11.21 -3.01
N ARG A 58 -4.06 10.21 -2.19
CA ARG A 58 -3.48 10.09 -0.86
C ARG A 58 -2.02 9.65 -0.92
N THR A 59 -1.19 10.27 -0.09
CA THR A 59 0.23 9.94 0.05
C THR A 59 0.41 8.52 0.56
N VAL A 60 1.40 7.81 0.02
CA VAL A 60 1.79 6.46 0.44
C VAL A 60 2.83 6.55 1.57
N ALA A 61 2.37 6.44 2.82
CA ALA A 61 3.23 6.45 4.02
C ALA A 61 3.91 5.08 4.23
N PHE A 62 4.72 4.65 3.26
CA PHE A 62 5.35 3.32 3.27
C PHE A 62 6.32 3.13 4.44
N LEU A 63 7.17 4.12 4.72
CA LEU A 63 8.15 4.04 5.82
C LEU A 63 7.45 3.92 7.17
N ASP A 64 6.44 4.75 7.42
CA ASP A 64 5.68 4.73 8.68
C ASP A 64 4.95 3.40 8.85
N SER A 65 4.40 2.86 7.77
CA SER A 65 3.80 1.52 7.76
C SER A 65 4.83 0.45 8.11
N LEU A 66 6.01 0.51 7.50
CA LEU A 66 7.09 -0.45 7.75
C LEU A 66 7.53 -0.44 9.22
N LEU A 67 7.70 0.74 9.81
CA LEU A 67 8.08 0.91 11.21
C LEU A 67 6.99 0.45 12.17
N THR A 68 5.72 0.80 11.90
CA THR A 68 4.57 0.38 12.70
C THR A 68 4.44 -1.14 12.73
N LEU A 69 4.47 -1.77 11.55
CA LEU A 69 4.40 -3.23 11.41
C LEU A 69 5.61 -3.93 12.01
N GLY A 70 6.79 -3.31 11.93
CA GLY A 70 8.01 -3.86 12.50
C GLY A 70 8.03 -3.87 14.02
N ALA A 71 7.32 -2.95 14.68
CA ALA A 71 7.19 -2.91 16.13
C ALA A 71 6.22 -3.99 16.65
N GLU A 72 5.17 -4.31 15.89
CA GLU A 72 4.09 -5.18 16.33
C GLU A 72 4.19 -6.62 15.80
N TRP A 73 4.81 -6.85 14.62
CA TRP A 73 4.84 -8.14 13.92
C TRP A 73 6.25 -8.56 13.42
N ARG A 74 6.27 -9.71 12.72
CA ARG A 74 7.46 -10.39 12.20
C ARG A 74 8.33 -9.49 11.31
N HIS A 75 9.65 -9.61 11.48
CA HIS A 75 10.67 -8.85 10.75
C HIS A 75 11.05 -9.42 9.37
N THR A 76 10.31 -10.41 8.87
CA THR A 76 10.59 -11.05 7.58
C THR A 76 9.66 -10.49 6.51
N TYR A 77 10.23 -9.92 5.46
CA TYR A 77 9.48 -9.35 4.34
C TYR A 77 9.77 -10.12 3.05
N LEU A 78 8.71 -10.36 2.27
CA LEU A 78 8.79 -10.91 0.91
C LEU A 78 8.24 -9.88 -0.07
N GLU A 79 9.04 -9.44 -1.03
CA GLU A 79 8.56 -8.61 -2.13
C GLU A 79 8.11 -9.50 -3.30
N CYS A 80 6.83 -9.45 -3.62
CA CYS A 80 6.27 -10.13 -4.80
C CYS A 80 6.37 -9.22 -6.02
N SER A 81 7.60 -9.00 -6.53
CA SER A 81 7.84 -8.16 -7.71
C SER A 81 9.04 -8.65 -8.52
N VAL A 82 9.14 -8.18 -9.77
CA VAL A 82 10.25 -8.50 -10.68
C VAL A 82 11.48 -7.59 -10.54
N LYS A 83 11.37 -6.44 -9.84
CA LYS A 83 12.42 -5.38 -9.82
C LYS A 83 13.06 -5.14 -8.45
N SER A 84 12.58 -5.81 -7.40
CA SER A 84 13.12 -5.72 -6.03
C SER A 84 13.26 -4.28 -5.51
N VAL A 85 12.26 -3.43 -5.77
CA VAL A 85 12.29 -2.01 -5.38
C VAL A 85 12.04 -1.85 -3.89
N LEU A 86 11.03 -2.54 -3.35
CA LEU A 86 10.66 -2.43 -1.94
C LEU A 86 11.71 -3.03 -1.02
N VAL A 87 12.36 -4.13 -1.42
CA VAL A 87 13.48 -4.75 -0.68
C VAL A 87 14.60 -3.74 -0.45
N LYS A 88 14.93 -2.91 -1.44
CA LYS A 88 15.95 -1.87 -1.28
C LYS A 88 15.51 -0.80 -0.27
N LEU A 89 14.24 -0.39 -0.30
CA LEU A 89 13.69 0.58 0.65
C LEU A 89 13.64 0.02 2.08
N VAL A 90 13.21 -1.23 2.24
CA VAL A 90 13.16 -1.91 3.55
C VAL A 90 14.56 -2.04 4.15
N ARG A 91 15.56 -2.44 3.35
CA ARG A 91 16.96 -2.52 3.80
C ARG A 91 17.50 -1.15 4.20
N ALA A 92 17.24 -0.12 3.41
CA ALA A 92 17.66 1.24 3.72
C ALA A 92 17.02 1.74 5.03
N ALA A 93 15.76 1.40 5.28
CA ALA A 93 15.05 1.78 6.49
C ALA A 93 15.52 1.01 7.75
N ARG A 94 16.01 -0.24 7.59
CA ARG A 94 16.37 -1.13 8.71
C ARG A 94 17.87 -1.27 8.97
N GLY A 95 18.73 -0.87 8.04
CA GLY A 95 20.18 -1.04 8.15
C GLY A 95 20.67 -2.49 8.03
N GLU A 96 19.86 -3.40 7.48
CA GLU A 96 20.14 -4.84 7.40
C GLU A 96 20.73 -5.29 6.05
N ALA A 97 21.56 -6.34 6.08
CA ALA A 97 22.24 -6.91 4.91
C ALA A 97 21.30 -7.71 3.97
N PRO A 98 21.63 -7.86 2.68
CA PRO A 98 20.76 -8.53 1.72
C PRO A 98 20.43 -10.00 2.00
N VAL A 99 19.15 -10.30 2.25
CA VAL A 99 18.56 -11.61 1.90
C VAL A 99 17.56 -11.38 0.77
N SER A 100 17.76 -12.02 -0.38
CA SER A 100 16.78 -12.10 -1.46
C SER A 100 16.57 -13.57 -1.78
N VAL A 101 15.32 -14.01 -1.78
CA VAL A 101 14.97 -15.33 -2.32
C VAL A 101 14.75 -15.12 -3.83
N PRO A 102 15.55 -15.73 -4.71
CA PRO A 102 15.26 -15.69 -6.14
C PRO A 102 13.94 -16.42 -6.42
N ALA A 103 13.22 -15.94 -7.42
CA ALA A 103 12.07 -16.65 -7.99
C ALA A 103 12.52 -17.88 -8.78
#